data_AF-A0A0C1QRG2-F1
#
_entry.id   AF-A0A0C1QRG2-F1
#
_cell.length_a   1.000
_cell.length_b   1.000
_cell.length_c   1.000
_cell.angle_alpha   90.00
_cell.angle_beta   90.00
_cell.angle_gamma   90.00
#
_symmetry.space_group_name_H-M   'P 1'
#
loop_
_entity.id
_entity.type
_entity.pdbx_description
1 polymer ?
#
loop_
_entity_poly.entity_id
_entity_poly.type
_entity_poly.pdbx_seq_one_letter_code
_entity_poly.pdbx_strand_id
1 'polypeptide(L)'
;MNIFIGGNPLTKKDDNTVIYTQPNFMPPLKSLESFPNIKKSDVPYFIENLYFLTMEGNGFSYFYPNTETGINLCRFEWHYEHKNNPYELRVGVSFKVLKGSLNDIGFYIVPHAHYEDLEKERDSYELEDEEYNKIIDNINYKIEQALLRVKTQPKKTFNILYYVQLESVVTDLIEVSPTMYLLPSRIVDGKVVSAVVIKEVGHSYLSAKRFSDEKANFLCAVMTLVVHGAKVTHIERYPSHITPADKHFDLTKENIDKFYPDTDTRISDSNCLTDENIEFISSLLASFDTLPNTKDKRKILNMLFSFYSAKETEGVNQTVGLVSYVACLDAIAKELFSTYRDEHGSRKALVHAIVELLCKSEEESDIDKWSKRIYNDHRSSYVHGANIRFEAFSQNMDGKNFAGLPKALPTEAKPVSKQYEYNSDYMILKKVTLAVLVSYIESVTGDSLPHVISNEEVTFKTESIPEAHVSMPNNGWMRLT
;
A
#
# COMPACT_ATOMS: atom_id res chain seq x y z
N MET A 1 -5.50 4.40 -7.42
CA MET A 1 -6.89 4.42 -7.94
C MET A 1 -7.81 4.13 -6.78
N ASN A 2 -8.58 5.12 -6.41
CA ASN A 2 -9.53 5.00 -5.31
C ASN A 2 -10.75 4.24 -5.87
N ILE A 3 -10.76 2.93 -5.67
CA ILE A 3 -12.04 2.28 -5.42
C ILE A 3 -12.51 2.96 -4.14
N PHE A 4 -13.47 3.87 -4.24
CA PHE A 4 -14.11 4.46 -3.07
C PHE A 4 -14.90 3.35 -2.40
N ILE A 5 -14.21 2.64 -1.50
CA ILE A 5 -14.82 1.90 -0.41
C ILE A 5 -15.43 2.99 0.47
N GLY A 6 -16.75 2.93 0.63
CA GLY A 6 -17.50 3.94 1.35
C GLY A 6 -16.89 4.35 2.67
N GLY A 7 -16.69 5.66 2.79
CA GLY A 7 -16.52 6.38 4.04
C GLY A 7 -16.37 7.85 3.72
N ASN A 8 -17.10 8.70 4.42
CA ASN A 8 -16.90 10.14 4.29
C ASN A 8 -15.51 10.47 4.86
N PRO A 9 -14.58 11.10 4.11
CA PRO A 9 -13.24 11.43 4.59
C PRO A 9 -13.23 12.36 5.82
N LEU A 10 -14.38 12.93 6.20
CA LEU A 10 -14.53 13.86 7.32
C LEU A 10 -15.01 13.21 8.62
N THR A 11 -15.49 11.97 8.61
CA THR A 11 -16.04 11.33 9.82
C THR A 11 -15.19 10.14 10.26
N LYS A 12 -14.33 10.36 11.27
CA LYS A 12 -13.53 9.32 11.97
C LYS A 12 -14.40 8.39 12.85
N LYS A 13 -15.54 7.90 12.38
CA LYS A 13 -16.33 6.90 13.12
C LYS A 13 -16.47 5.63 12.29
N ASP A 14 -16.14 4.50 12.93
CA ASP A 14 -16.10 3.13 12.46
C ASP A 14 -17.09 2.80 11.32
N ASP A 15 -16.56 2.66 10.09
CA ASP A 15 -17.33 2.84 8.84
C ASP A 15 -17.69 1.53 8.09
N ASN A 16 -17.55 0.36 8.69
CA ASN A 16 -17.76 -0.91 7.95
C ASN A 16 -19.18 -1.50 8.05
N THR A 17 -20.07 -0.94 8.88
CA THR A 17 -21.45 -1.45 9.07
C THR A 17 -22.56 -0.40 8.87
N VAL A 18 -22.19 0.86 8.64
CA VAL A 18 -23.12 2.00 8.78
C VAL A 18 -24.05 2.18 7.57
N ILE A 19 -23.61 1.86 6.36
CA ILE A 19 -24.40 2.15 5.14
C ILE A 19 -25.58 1.20 4.96
N TYR A 20 -25.47 -0.04 5.44
CA TYR A 20 -26.57 -1.01 5.42
C TYR A 20 -27.63 -0.75 6.49
N THR A 21 -27.34 0.12 7.46
CA THR A 21 -28.15 0.34 8.67
C THR A 21 -28.73 1.75 8.78
N GLN A 22 -28.33 2.69 7.91
CA GLN A 22 -28.89 4.05 7.86
C GLN A 22 -30.01 4.17 6.81
N PRO A 23 -31.29 4.28 7.22
CA PRO A 23 -32.43 4.35 6.29
C PRO A 23 -32.38 5.57 5.36
N ASN A 24 -31.69 6.64 5.79
CA ASN A 24 -31.66 7.93 5.13
C ASN A 24 -30.38 8.17 4.31
N PHE A 25 -29.52 7.17 4.12
CA PHE A 25 -28.28 7.35 3.36
C PHE A 25 -28.46 7.22 1.84
N MET A 26 -29.34 6.31 1.38
CA MET A 26 -29.62 6.13 -0.06
C MET A 26 -31.02 6.61 -0.45
N PRO A 27 -31.17 7.38 -1.54
CA PRO A 27 -32.48 7.73 -2.10
C PRO A 27 -33.32 6.46 -2.30
N PRO A 28 -34.65 6.51 -2.12
CA PRO A 28 -35.49 5.34 -2.32
C PRO A 28 -35.32 4.82 -3.75
N LEU A 29 -34.98 3.54 -3.87
CA LEU A 29 -34.81 2.90 -5.16
C LEU A 29 -36.16 2.70 -5.83
N LYS A 30 -36.32 3.26 -7.03
CA LYS A 30 -37.39 2.89 -7.95
C LYS A 30 -36.99 1.62 -8.69
N SER A 31 -37.95 0.70 -8.84
CA SER A 31 -37.74 -0.52 -9.61
C SER A 31 -37.52 -0.17 -11.08
N LEU A 32 -36.51 -0.79 -11.70
CA LEU A 32 -36.32 -0.71 -13.15
C LEU A 32 -37.05 -1.90 -13.79
N GLU A 33 -38.20 -1.64 -14.43
CA GLU A 33 -39.07 -2.71 -14.96
C GLU A 33 -38.38 -3.62 -16.00
N SER A 34 -37.39 -3.11 -16.72
CA SER A 34 -36.73 -3.77 -17.84
C SER A 34 -35.28 -4.22 -17.56
N PHE A 35 -34.90 -4.50 -16.31
CA PHE A 35 -33.51 -4.91 -16.05
C PHE A 35 -33.19 -6.29 -16.66
N PRO A 36 -32.15 -6.40 -17.49
CA PRO A 36 -31.82 -7.65 -18.19
C PRO A 36 -31.31 -8.72 -17.23
N ASN A 37 -31.65 -9.99 -17.51
CA ASN A 37 -31.11 -11.11 -16.75
C ASN A 37 -29.63 -11.36 -17.11
N ILE A 38 -28.73 -11.16 -16.16
CA ILE A 38 -27.29 -11.31 -16.35
C ILE A 38 -26.84 -12.66 -15.79
N LYS A 39 -26.13 -13.45 -16.60
CA LYS A 39 -25.56 -14.71 -16.13
C LYS A 39 -24.57 -14.44 -14.99
N LYS A 40 -24.55 -15.30 -13.99
CA LYS A 40 -23.65 -15.20 -12.83
C LYS A 40 -22.17 -15.07 -13.21
N SER A 41 -21.73 -15.72 -14.28
CA SER A 41 -20.36 -15.59 -14.82
C SER A 41 -20.04 -14.19 -15.34
N ASP A 42 -21.07 -13.48 -15.79
CA ASP A 42 -20.96 -12.23 -16.56
C ASP A 42 -21.15 -11.00 -15.66
N VAL A 43 -21.67 -11.20 -14.44
CA VAL A 43 -21.90 -10.14 -13.44
C VAL A 43 -20.65 -9.31 -13.14
N PRO A 44 -19.45 -9.87 -12.89
CA PRO A 44 -18.25 -9.07 -12.67
C PRO A 44 -17.93 -8.13 -13.83
N TYR A 45 -18.04 -8.64 -15.07
CA TYR A 45 -17.78 -7.89 -16.29
C TYR A 45 -18.81 -6.78 -16.51
N PHE A 46 -20.08 -7.06 -16.22
CA PHE A 46 -21.14 -6.06 -16.34
C PHE A 46 -20.91 -4.89 -15.37
N ILE A 47 -20.63 -5.19 -14.10
CA ILE A 47 -20.37 -4.19 -13.04
C ILE A 47 -19.22 -3.27 -13.46
N GLU A 48 -18.17 -3.86 -14.01
CA GLU A 48 -16.98 -3.15 -14.39
C GLU A 48 -17.16 -2.32 -15.68
N ASN A 49 -17.88 -2.83 -16.67
CA ASN A 49 -18.21 -2.03 -17.84
C ASN A 49 -19.14 -0.86 -17.47
N LEU A 50 -20.03 -1.05 -16.51
CA LEU A 50 -20.85 0.02 -15.96
C LEU A 50 -19.98 1.05 -15.20
N TYR A 51 -18.96 0.59 -14.46
CA TYR A 51 -17.94 1.45 -13.86
C TYR A 51 -17.25 2.31 -14.93
N PHE A 52 -16.72 1.73 -16.01
CA PHE A 52 -16.04 2.50 -17.07
C PHE A 52 -16.96 3.50 -17.74
N LEU A 53 -18.18 3.08 -18.13
CA LEU A 53 -19.16 3.98 -18.75
C LEU A 53 -19.56 5.14 -17.84
N THR A 54 -19.50 4.92 -16.52
CA THR A 54 -19.74 5.95 -15.50
C THR A 54 -18.55 6.91 -15.44
N MET A 55 -17.33 6.39 -15.36
CA MET A 55 -16.11 7.21 -15.29
C MET A 55 -15.82 7.99 -16.59
N GLU A 56 -16.10 7.41 -17.76
CA GLU A 56 -16.04 8.08 -19.08
C GLU A 56 -16.92 9.33 -19.14
N GLY A 57 -18.06 9.30 -18.43
CA GLY A 57 -19.00 10.42 -18.33
C GLY A 57 -18.75 11.35 -17.14
N ASN A 58 -17.57 11.31 -16.51
CA ASN A 58 -17.27 12.03 -15.26
C ASN A 58 -18.28 11.77 -14.13
N GLY A 59 -18.83 10.55 -14.07
CA GLY A 59 -19.70 10.09 -13.00
C GLY A 59 -18.95 9.56 -11.79
N PHE A 60 -19.69 8.95 -10.85
CA PHE A 60 -19.17 8.40 -9.61
C PHE A 60 -19.57 6.94 -9.45
N SER A 61 -18.67 6.12 -8.93
CA SER A 61 -18.95 4.72 -8.62
C SER A 61 -18.52 4.40 -7.20
N TYR A 62 -19.36 3.65 -6.48
CA TYR A 62 -19.16 3.33 -5.07
C TYR A 62 -19.38 1.85 -4.82
N PHE A 63 -18.49 1.27 -4.02
CA PHE A 63 -18.51 -0.15 -3.67
C PHE A 63 -18.48 -0.27 -2.15
N TYR A 64 -19.54 -0.86 -1.58
CA TYR A 64 -19.67 -1.04 -0.14
C TYR A 64 -19.68 -2.54 0.15
N PRO A 65 -18.56 -3.14 0.58
CA PRO A 65 -18.52 -4.55 0.93
C PRO A 65 -19.02 -4.79 2.37
N ASN A 66 -19.89 -5.78 2.55
CA ASN A 66 -20.27 -6.28 3.87
C ASN A 66 -19.53 -7.60 4.13
N THR A 67 -18.50 -7.55 4.96
CA THR A 67 -17.64 -8.71 5.25
C THR A 67 -18.33 -9.80 6.05
N GLU A 68 -19.38 -9.49 6.81
CA GLU A 68 -20.12 -10.46 7.63
C GLU A 68 -21.07 -11.31 6.78
N THR A 69 -21.78 -10.68 5.84
CA THR A 69 -22.78 -11.34 4.99
C THR A 69 -22.24 -11.75 3.62
N GLY A 70 -21.09 -11.20 3.22
CA GLY A 70 -20.51 -11.38 1.87
C GLY A 70 -21.30 -10.67 0.76
N ILE A 71 -22.19 -9.74 1.12
CA ILE A 71 -22.96 -8.91 0.18
C ILE A 71 -22.15 -7.66 -0.16
N ASN A 72 -22.06 -7.30 -1.43
CA ASN A 72 -21.48 -6.03 -1.86
C ASN A 72 -22.57 -5.15 -2.47
N LEU A 73 -22.77 -3.94 -1.94
CA LEU A 73 -23.65 -2.95 -2.56
C LEU A 73 -22.83 -2.15 -3.57
N CYS A 74 -23.31 -2.10 -4.81
CA CYS A 74 -22.67 -1.36 -5.91
C CYS A 74 -23.59 -0.22 -6.34
N ARG A 75 -23.01 0.97 -6.51
CA ARG A 75 -23.72 2.19 -6.89
C ARG A 75 -22.96 2.91 -8.01
N PHE A 76 -23.66 3.25 -9.08
CA PHE A 76 -23.12 3.95 -10.24
C PHE A 76 -23.97 5.20 -10.49
N GLU A 77 -23.37 6.37 -10.47
CA GLU A 77 -24.02 7.68 -10.61
C GLU A 77 -23.42 8.44 -11.79
N TRP A 78 -24.23 9.09 -12.59
CA TRP A 78 -23.77 10.05 -13.59
C TRP A 78 -24.55 11.35 -13.53
N HIS A 79 -23.93 12.39 -14.05
CA HIS A 79 -24.57 13.68 -14.20
C HIS A 79 -25.58 13.65 -15.35
N TYR A 80 -26.71 14.30 -15.14
CA TYR A 80 -27.73 14.50 -16.14
C TYR A 80 -28.06 15.99 -16.24
N GLU A 81 -27.91 16.52 -17.45
CA GLU A 81 -28.22 17.92 -17.73
C GLU A 81 -29.73 18.14 -17.67
N HIS A 82 -30.15 19.07 -16.83
CA HIS A 82 -31.55 19.46 -16.72
C HIS A 82 -31.62 20.98 -16.54
N LYS A 83 -32.60 21.63 -17.18
CA LYS A 83 -32.77 23.11 -17.14
C LYS A 83 -31.47 23.89 -17.49
N ASN A 84 -30.70 23.41 -18.48
CA ASN A 84 -29.42 23.99 -18.93
C ASN A 84 -28.29 23.97 -17.87
N ASN A 85 -28.41 23.16 -16.82
CA ASN A 85 -27.34 22.93 -15.87
C ASN A 85 -26.86 21.46 -15.99
N PRO A 86 -25.61 21.20 -16.45
CA PRO A 86 -25.10 19.85 -16.68
C PRO A 86 -24.92 19.03 -15.41
N TYR A 87 -24.97 19.67 -14.24
CA TYR A 87 -24.80 19.02 -12.94
C TYR A 87 -26.07 18.99 -12.10
N GLU A 88 -27.19 19.50 -12.65
CA GLU A 88 -28.45 19.69 -11.93
C GLU A 88 -28.95 18.41 -11.26
N LEU A 89 -28.97 17.31 -12.03
CA LEU A 89 -29.44 16.01 -11.56
C LEU A 89 -28.27 15.00 -11.55
N ARG A 90 -28.31 14.12 -10.57
CA ARG A 90 -27.59 12.85 -10.59
C ARG A 90 -28.57 11.71 -10.74
N VAL A 91 -28.28 10.86 -11.71
CA VAL A 91 -29.02 9.63 -11.97
C VAL A 91 -28.14 8.49 -11.51
N GLY A 92 -28.68 7.61 -10.67
CA GLY A 92 -27.93 6.52 -10.10
C GLY A 92 -28.62 5.18 -10.27
N VAL A 93 -27.84 4.15 -10.58
CA VAL A 93 -28.26 2.74 -10.54
C VAL A 93 -27.58 2.07 -9.36
N SER A 94 -28.32 1.24 -8.64
CA SER A 94 -27.86 0.52 -7.47
C SER A 94 -28.35 -0.91 -7.47
N PHE A 95 -27.50 -1.83 -7.00
CA PHE A 95 -27.85 -3.23 -6.80
C PHE A 95 -26.89 -3.88 -5.80
N LYS A 96 -27.35 -4.97 -5.19
CA LYS A 96 -26.55 -5.82 -4.30
C LYS A 96 -26.01 -7.02 -5.06
N VAL A 97 -24.74 -7.33 -4.85
CA VAL A 97 -24.05 -8.49 -5.42
C VAL A 97 -23.83 -9.51 -4.32
N LEU A 98 -24.38 -10.71 -4.49
CA LEU A 98 -24.16 -11.82 -3.57
C LEU A 98 -23.86 -13.09 -4.37
N LYS A 99 -22.69 -13.69 -4.11
CA LYS A 99 -22.25 -14.92 -4.80
C LYS A 99 -22.40 -14.83 -6.32
N GLY A 100 -22.12 -13.67 -6.92
CA GLY A 100 -22.21 -13.43 -8.36
C GLY A 100 -23.62 -13.25 -8.91
N SER A 101 -24.65 -13.07 -8.08
CA SER A 101 -26.00 -12.70 -8.50
C SER A 101 -26.30 -11.25 -8.11
N LEU A 102 -27.09 -10.56 -8.94
CA LEU A 102 -27.59 -9.22 -8.68
C LEU A 102 -28.97 -9.28 -8.01
N ASN A 103 -29.16 -8.51 -6.94
CA ASN A 103 -30.39 -8.38 -6.17
C ASN A 103 -30.68 -6.90 -5.89
N ASP A 104 -31.90 -6.57 -5.46
CA ASP A 104 -32.32 -5.22 -5.07
C ASP A 104 -31.93 -4.15 -6.11
N ILE A 105 -32.18 -4.49 -7.37
CA ILE A 105 -31.82 -3.65 -8.51
C ILE A 105 -32.82 -2.50 -8.58
N GLY A 106 -32.32 -1.28 -8.62
CA GLY A 106 -33.14 -0.11 -8.83
C GLY A 106 -32.31 1.09 -9.23
N PHE A 107 -33.02 2.19 -9.43
CA PHE A 107 -32.41 3.47 -9.76
C PHE A 107 -33.01 4.58 -8.90
N TYR A 108 -32.34 5.72 -8.91
CA TYR A 108 -32.80 6.93 -8.27
C TYR A 108 -32.35 8.15 -9.07
N ILE A 109 -33.05 9.25 -8.86
CA ILE A 109 -32.75 10.55 -9.43
C ILE A 109 -32.71 11.53 -8.27
N VAL A 110 -31.64 12.28 -8.13
CA VAL A 110 -31.46 13.27 -7.06
C VAL A 110 -30.90 14.57 -7.59
N PRO A 111 -31.36 15.73 -7.11
CA PRO A 111 -30.75 17.01 -7.46
C PRO A 111 -29.38 17.16 -6.78
N HIS A 112 -28.48 17.96 -7.37
CA HIS A 112 -27.15 18.21 -6.81
C HIS A 112 -27.18 18.74 -5.38
N ALA A 113 -28.13 19.65 -5.10
CA ALA A 113 -28.36 20.24 -3.78
C ALA A 113 -28.63 19.20 -2.69
N HIS A 114 -29.04 17.97 -3.06
CA HIS A 114 -29.25 16.87 -2.12
C HIS A 114 -27.96 16.42 -1.41
N TYR A 115 -26.79 16.65 -2.00
CA TYR A 115 -25.51 16.28 -1.39
C TYR A 115 -24.96 17.36 -0.44
N GLU A 116 -25.59 18.53 -0.36
CA GLU A 116 -25.13 19.64 0.49
C GLU A 116 -25.69 19.58 1.93
N ASP A 117 -26.84 18.93 2.14
CA ASP A 117 -27.51 18.89 3.45
C ASP A 117 -28.19 17.51 3.71
N LEU A 118 -27.43 16.60 4.33
CA LEU A 118 -27.83 15.20 4.57
C LEU A 118 -28.93 15.04 5.64
N GLU A 119 -29.23 16.09 6.41
CA GLU A 119 -30.20 16.06 7.52
C GLU A 119 -31.60 16.56 7.12
N LYS A 120 -31.77 17.20 5.97
CA LYS A 120 -33.09 17.65 5.49
C LYS A 120 -33.92 16.49 4.95
N GLU A 121 -35.22 16.52 5.26
CA GLU A 121 -36.19 15.62 4.64
C GLU A 121 -36.09 15.73 3.12
N ARG A 122 -36.17 14.58 2.45
CA ARG A 122 -35.97 14.47 1.01
C ARG A 122 -37.18 15.05 0.30
N ASP A 123 -37.05 16.24 -0.25
CA ASP A 123 -38.07 16.79 -1.14
C ASP A 123 -38.22 15.88 -2.36
N SER A 124 -39.45 15.46 -2.64
CA SER A 124 -39.78 14.74 -3.87
C SER A 124 -39.62 15.70 -5.05
N TYR A 125 -38.57 15.51 -5.83
CA TYR A 125 -38.39 16.25 -7.08
C TYR A 125 -39.34 15.67 -8.14
N GLU A 126 -40.36 16.45 -8.51
CA GLU A 126 -41.29 16.08 -9.58
C GLU A 126 -40.66 16.38 -10.94
N LEU A 127 -40.61 15.36 -11.79
CA LEU A 127 -40.17 15.44 -13.19
C LEU A 127 -41.39 15.28 -14.08
N GLU A 128 -41.43 16.04 -15.18
CA GLU A 128 -42.41 15.81 -16.25
C GLU A 128 -42.19 14.41 -16.85
N ASP A 129 -43.27 13.74 -17.26
CA ASP A 129 -43.22 12.35 -17.77
C ASP A 129 -42.25 12.20 -18.96
N GLU A 130 -42.18 13.19 -19.84
CA GLU A 130 -41.26 13.18 -20.99
C GLU A 130 -39.80 13.15 -20.53
N GLU A 131 -39.43 14.00 -19.58
CA GLU A 131 -38.07 14.09 -19.05
C GLU A 131 -37.71 12.84 -18.24
N TYR A 132 -38.66 12.36 -17.44
CA TYR A 132 -38.51 11.11 -16.70
C TYR A 132 -38.20 9.95 -17.67
N ASN A 133 -38.96 9.81 -18.76
CA ASN A 133 -38.73 8.77 -19.75
C ASN A 133 -37.37 8.89 -20.44
N LYS A 134 -36.89 10.11 -20.75
CA LYS A 134 -35.53 10.32 -21.28
C LYS A 134 -34.44 9.84 -20.30
N ILE A 135 -34.64 10.05 -19.01
CA ILE A 135 -33.71 9.55 -17.98
C ILE A 135 -33.73 8.03 -17.93
N ILE A 136 -34.91 7.40 -18.00
CA ILE A 136 -35.02 5.93 -18.05
C ILE A 136 -34.34 5.36 -19.29
N ASP A 137 -34.56 5.96 -20.47
CA ASP A 137 -33.90 5.55 -21.71
C ASP A 137 -32.38 5.68 -21.61
N ASN A 138 -31.89 6.73 -20.95
CA ASN A 138 -30.46 6.90 -20.68
C ASN A 138 -29.89 5.79 -19.77
N ILE A 139 -30.61 5.44 -18.70
CA ILE A 139 -30.25 4.31 -17.82
C ILE A 139 -30.20 3.00 -18.60
N ASN A 140 -31.26 2.69 -19.35
CA ASN A 140 -31.34 1.47 -20.15
C ASN A 140 -30.21 1.41 -21.17
N TYR A 141 -29.93 2.51 -21.88
CA TYR A 141 -28.82 2.60 -22.82
C TYR A 141 -27.47 2.28 -22.15
N LYS A 142 -27.19 2.83 -20.96
CA LYS A 142 -25.94 2.54 -20.23
C LYS A 142 -25.84 1.07 -19.82
N ILE A 143 -26.94 0.46 -19.39
CA ILE A 143 -27.00 -0.97 -19.05
C ILE A 143 -26.76 -1.83 -20.29
N GLU A 144 -27.38 -1.52 -21.42
CA GLU A 144 -27.19 -2.23 -22.68
C GLU A 144 -25.75 -2.11 -23.19
N GLN A 145 -25.17 -0.91 -23.14
CA GLN A 145 -23.76 -0.70 -23.50
C GLN A 145 -22.82 -1.50 -22.60
N ALA A 146 -23.08 -1.56 -21.29
CA ALA A 146 -22.30 -2.38 -20.37
C ALA A 146 -22.36 -3.86 -20.76
N LEU A 147 -23.56 -4.38 -21.09
CA LEU A 147 -23.76 -5.76 -21.53
C LEU A 147 -23.14 -6.08 -22.90
N LEU A 148 -23.20 -5.15 -23.85
CA LEU A 148 -22.56 -5.31 -25.15
C LEU A 148 -21.04 -5.45 -24.97
N ARG A 149 -20.44 -4.60 -24.13
CA ARG A 149 -19.00 -4.69 -23.80
C ARG A 149 -18.62 -6.04 -23.19
N VAL A 150 -19.50 -6.70 -22.41
CA VAL A 150 -19.26 -8.07 -21.88
C VAL A 150 -19.11 -9.10 -23.00
N LYS A 151 -19.98 -9.05 -24.01
CA LYS A 151 -20.01 -10.07 -25.09
C LYS A 151 -18.86 -9.94 -26.08
N THR A 152 -18.23 -8.78 -26.15
CA THR A 152 -17.25 -8.44 -27.20
C THR A 152 -15.83 -8.23 -26.68
N GLN A 153 -15.55 -8.47 -25.39
CA GLN A 153 -14.21 -8.26 -24.83
C GLN A 153 -13.37 -9.55 -24.89
N PRO A 154 -12.49 -9.73 -25.90
CA PRO A 154 -11.36 -10.64 -25.75
C PRO A 154 -10.50 -10.18 -24.57
N LYS A 155 -9.61 -11.05 -24.06
CA LYS A 155 -8.54 -10.61 -23.18
C LYS A 155 -7.82 -9.44 -23.84
N LYS A 156 -7.75 -8.31 -23.15
CA LYS A 156 -7.06 -7.10 -23.61
C LYS A 156 -5.83 -6.89 -22.76
N THR A 157 -4.80 -6.31 -23.37
CA THR A 157 -3.64 -5.81 -22.65
C THR A 157 -3.95 -4.40 -22.16
N PHE A 158 -3.88 -4.20 -20.86
CA PHE A 158 -4.05 -2.91 -20.20
C PHE A 158 -2.69 -2.38 -19.77
N ASN A 159 -2.46 -1.08 -19.97
CA ASN A 159 -1.29 -0.41 -19.44
C ASN A 159 -1.71 0.31 -18.16
N ILE A 160 -1.12 -0.07 -17.04
CA ILE A 160 -1.53 0.37 -15.71
C ILE A 160 -0.41 1.22 -15.12
N LEU A 161 -0.75 2.46 -14.81
CA LEU A 161 0.17 3.47 -14.30
C LEU A 161 0.15 3.50 -12.77
N TYR A 162 1.32 3.36 -12.19
CA TYR A 162 1.61 3.59 -10.78
C TYR A 162 2.63 4.70 -10.64
N TYR A 163 2.66 5.33 -9.47
CA TYR A 163 3.70 6.27 -9.09
C TYR A 163 4.42 5.71 -7.88
N VAL A 164 5.74 5.61 -7.96
CA VAL A 164 6.59 5.09 -6.90
C VAL A 164 7.47 6.22 -6.40
N GLN A 165 7.37 6.53 -5.12
CA GLN A 165 8.30 7.43 -4.44
C GLN A 165 9.62 6.70 -4.20
N LEU A 166 10.72 7.34 -4.55
CA LEU A 166 12.08 6.81 -4.43
C LEU A 166 12.98 7.79 -3.67
N GLU A 167 13.99 7.28 -2.99
CA GLU A 167 15.09 8.09 -2.42
C GLU A 167 16.22 8.35 -3.43
N SER A 168 16.27 7.53 -4.48
CA SER A 168 17.22 7.63 -5.60
C SER A 168 16.52 8.06 -6.88
N VAL A 169 17.27 8.74 -7.75
CA VAL A 169 16.77 9.25 -9.03
C VAL A 169 16.93 8.20 -10.13
N VAL A 170 15.86 7.93 -10.87
CA VAL A 170 15.90 7.23 -12.15
C VAL A 170 16.14 8.25 -13.25
N THR A 171 17.22 8.14 -14.00
CA THR A 171 17.56 9.10 -15.09
C THR A 171 16.91 8.72 -16.41
N ASP A 172 16.81 7.42 -16.67
CA ASP A 172 16.44 6.88 -17.98
C ASP A 172 15.21 5.97 -17.91
N LEU A 173 14.60 5.71 -19.07
CA LEU A 173 13.56 4.70 -19.20
C LEU A 173 14.21 3.31 -19.02
N ILE A 174 13.80 2.60 -17.98
CA ILE A 174 14.29 1.27 -17.64
C ILE A 174 13.19 0.25 -17.97
N GLU A 175 13.53 -0.73 -18.81
CA GLU A 175 12.73 -1.95 -18.96
C GLU A 175 13.12 -2.93 -17.86
N VAL A 176 12.30 -3.04 -16.82
CA VAL A 176 12.56 -3.91 -15.66
C VAL A 176 12.13 -5.35 -15.96
N SER A 177 11.10 -5.50 -16.80
CA SER A 177 10.69 -6.76 -17.41
C SER A 177 9.95 -6.49 -18.73
N PRO A 178 9.69 -7.50 -19.58
CA PRO A 178 8.94 -7.31 -20.83
C PRO A 178 7.54 -6.70 -20.64
N THR A 179 7.01 -6.73 -19.42
CA THR A 179 5.70 -6.20 -19.05
C THR A 179 5.76 -5.00 -18.11
N MET A 180 6.94 -4.50 -17.76
CA MET A 180 7.09 -3.48 -16.73
C MET A 180 8.20 -2.48 -17.08
N TYR A 181 7.82 -1.21 -17.11
CA TYR A 181 8.72 -0.10 -17.41
C TYR A 181 8.74 0.88 -16.24
N LEU A 182 9.94 1.28 -15.82
CA LEU A 182 10.18 2.32 -14.85
C LEU A 182 10.66 3.57 -15.59
N LEU A 183 9.91 4.66 -15.46
CA LEU A 183 10.17 5.90 -16.18
C LEU A 183 11.15 6.80 -15.39
N PRO A 184 11.87 7.71 -16.08
CA PRO A 184 12.71 8.73 -15.46
C PRO A 184 11.96 9.48 -14.36
N SER A 185 12.58 9.69 -13.21
CA SER A 185 11.95 10.35 -12.08
C SER A 185 11.59 11.81 -12.39
N ARG A 186 10.60 12.33 -11.67
CA ARG A 186 10.19 13.74 -11.61
C ARG A 186 9.91 14.16 -10.17
N ILE A 187 10.00 15.46 -9.88
CA ILE A 187 9.52 15.99 -8.60
C ILE A 187 8.02 16.22 -8.73
N VAL A 188 7.22 15.47 -7.99
CA VAL A 188 5.77 15.62 -7.90
C VAL A 188 5.41 15.81 -6.44
N ASP A 189 4.69 16.88 -6.12
CA ASP A 189 4.28 17.23 -4.74
C ASP A 189 5.47 17.23 -3.75
N GLY A 190 6.63 17.72 -4.19
CA GLY A 190 7.86 17.79 -3.39
C GLY A 190 8.59 16.46 -3.18
N LYS A 191 8.17 15.38 -3.83
CA LYS A 191 8.76 14.04 -3.72
C LYS A 191 9.42 13.62 -5.03
N VAL A 192 10.52 12.87 -4.94
CA VAL A 192 11.11 12.18 -6.10
C VAL A 192 10.23 10.99 -6.43
N VAL A 193 9.60 11.02 -7.61
CA VAL A 193 8.61 10.03 -8.06
C VAL A 193 8.99 9.52 -9.43
N SER A 194 9.00 8.20 -9.59
CA SER A 194 9.02 7.55 -10.90
C SER A 194 7.66 6.93 -11.21
N ALA A 195 7.16 7.19 -12.41
CA ALA A 195 6.05 6.47 -12.98
C ALA A 195 6.47 5.04 -13.34
N VAL A 196 5.61 4.08 -13.03
CA VAL A 196 5.78 2.67 -13.40
C VAL A 196 4.60 2.28 -14.28
N VAL A 197 4.89 1.79 -15.48
CA VAL A 197 3.89 1.30 -16.42
C VAL A 197 3.96 -0.21 -16.45
N ILE A 198 2.87 -0.86 -16.03
CA ILE A 198 2.72 -2.33 -16.05
C ILE A 198 1.73 -2.72 -17.14
N LYS A 199 2.19 -3.52 -18.10
CA LYS A 199 1.37 -4.13 -19.16
C LYS A 199 0.79 -5.44 -18.63
N GLU A 200 -0.53 -5.51 -18.47
CA GLU A 200 -1.17 -6.70 -17.90
C GLU A 200 -2.35 -7.17 -18.74
N VAL A 201 -2.46 -8.47 -18.93
CA VAL A 201 -3.54 -9.06 -19.73
C VAL A 201 -4.72 -9.33 -18.81
N GLY A 202 -5.76 -8.52 -18.98
CA GLY A 202 -7.00 -8.64 -18.23
C GLY A 202 -8.13 -9.11 -19.12
N HIS A 203 -9.07 -9.80 -18.49
CA HIS A 203 -10.44 -9.80 -18.96
C HIS A 203 -11.07 -8.40 -18.92
N SER A 204 -10.47 -7.51 -18.12
CA SER A 204 -10.94 -6.19 -17.84
C SER A 204 -9.87 -5.37 -17.09
N TYR A 205 -10.03 -4.05 -16.98
CA TYR A 205 -8.99 -3.20 -16.37
C TYR A 205 -8.84 -3.47 -14.86
N LEU A 206 -9.90 -3.66 -14.08
CA LEU A 206 -9.84 -4.02 -12.66
C LEU A 206 -9.21 -5.40 -12.46
N SER A 207 -9.51 -6.35 -13.36
CA SER A 207 -8.84 -7.66 -13.34
C SER A 207 -7.34 -7.51 -13.58
N ALA A 208 -6.96 -6.76 -14.61
CA ALA A 208 -5.56 -6.47 -14.89
C ALA A 208 -4.90 -5.69 -13.74
N LYS A 209 -5.64 -4.74 -13.15
CA LYS A 209 -5.20 -3.91 -12.03
C LYS A 209 -4.86 -4.72 -10.81
N ARG A 210 -5.70 -5.70 -10.44
CA ARG A 210 -5.41 -6.56 -9.30
C ARG A 210 -4.07 -7.27 -9.46
N PHE A 211 -3.79 -7.82 -10.64
CA PHE A 211 -2.51 -8.48 -10.91
C PHE A 211 -1.35 -7.48 -10.99
N SER A 212 -1.59 -6.28 -11.51
CA SER A 212 -0.58 -5.23 -11.53
C SER A 212 -0.32 -4.63 -10.14
N ASP A 213 -1.29 -4.61 -9.22
CA ASP A 213 -1.10 -4.18 -7.83
C ASP A 213 -0.12 -5.14 -7.13
N GLU A 214 -0.25 -6.45 -7.34
CA GLU A 214 0.69 -7.46 -6.84
C GLU A 214 2.09 -7.23 -7.43
N LYS A 215 2.20 -6.99 -8.74
CA LYS A 215 3.48 -6.70 -9.42
C LYS A 215 4.12 -5.38 -8.97
N ALA A 216 3.34 -4.32 -8.75
CA ALA A 216 3.83 -3.02 -8.31
C ALA A 216 4.39 -3.10 -6.87
N ASN A 217 3.68 -3.81 -5.98
CA ASN A 217 4.16 -4.05 -4.62
C ASN A 217 5.42 -4.91 -4.61
N PHE A 218 5.48 -5.94 -5.46
CA PHE A 218 6.67 -6.77 -5.62
C PHE A 218 7.87 -5.95 -6.12
N LEU A 219 7.67 -5.10 -7.15
CA LEU A 219 8.70 -4.17 -7.62
C LEU A 219 9.20 -3.26 -6.47
N CYS A 220 8.30 -2.65 -5.71
CA CYS A 220 8.68 -1.78 -4.58
C CYS A 220 9.50 -2.52 -3.53
N ALA A 221 9.12 -3.77 -3.20
CA ALA A 221 9.87 -4.61 -2.27
C ALA A 221 11.28 -4.92 -2.80
N VAL A 222 11.41 -5.26 -4.09
CA VAL A 222 12.71 -5.51 -4.74
C VAL A 222 13.57 -4.25 -4.78
N MET A 223 13.01 -3.12 -5.24
CA MET A 223 13.73 -1.84 -5.29
C MET A 223 14.23 -1.44 -3.89
N THR A 224 13.44 -1.67 -2.84
CA THR A 224 13.81 -1.35 -1.45
C THR A 224 15.05 -2.11 -0.96
N LEU A 225 15.40 -3.25 -1.55
CA LEU A 225 16.67 -3.94 -1.25
C LEU A 225 17.89 -3.09 -1.63
N VAL A 226 17.76 -2.24 -2.66
CA VAL A 226 18.87 -1.48 -3.25
C VAL A 226 18.80 0.01 -2.90
N VAL A 227 17.63 0.63 -3.07
CA VAL A 227 17.45 2.08 -2.84
C VAL A 227 16.99 2.42 -1.42
N HIS A 228 16.88 1.42 -0.53
CA HIS A 228 16.48 1.56 0.86
C HIS A 228 15.14 2.27 1.15
N GLY A 229 14.33 2.53 0.12
CA GLY A 229 12.99 3.09 0.24
C GLY A 229 12.34 3.26 -1.12
N ALA A 230 11.39 2.38 -1.46
CA ALA A 230 10.56 2.50 -2.64
C ALA A 230 9.11 2.19 -2.29
N LYS A 231 8.17 3.11 -2.49
CA LYS A 231 6.76 2.87 -2.14
C LYS A 231 5.80 3.44 -3.15
N VAL A 232 4.70 2.73 -3.39
CA VAL A 232 3.60 3.26 -4.20
C VAL A 232 3.04 4.50 -3.49
N THR A 233 2.98 5.61 -4.21
CA THR A 233 2.52 6.89 -3.70
C THR A 233 1.33 7.40 -4.51
N HIS A 234 0.47 8.15 -3.83
CA HIS A 234 -0.62 8.85 -4.48
C HIS A 234 -0.13 10.22 -4.96
N ILE A 235 -0.48 10.59 -6.19
CA ILE A 235 -0.32 11.96 -6.69
C ILE A 235 -1.69 12.61 -6.81
N GLU A 236 -1.80 13.88 -6.45
CA GLU A 236 -3.12 14.55 -6.40
C GLU A 236 -3.76 14.72 -7.78
N ARG A 237 -2.94 14.92 -8.81
CA ARG A 237 -3.40 15.20 -10.18
C ARG A 237 -2.91 14.13 -11.15
N TYR A 238 -3.82 13.26 -11.58
CA TYR A 238 -3.54 12.33 -12.67
C TYR A 238 -3.55 13.06 -14.03
N PRO A 239 -2.68 12.68 -14.99
CA PRO A 239 -2.74 13.21 -16.34
C PRO A 239 -4.10 12.90 -17.01
N SER A 240 -4.77 13.92 -17.52
CA SER A 240 -6.16 13.88 -18.00
C SER A 240 -6.41 12.91 -19.17
N HIS A 241 -5.39 12.63 -19.99
CA HIS A 241 -5.50 11.72 -21.13
C HIS A 241 -5.41 10.23 -20.72
N ILE A 242 -4.95 9.94 -19.50
CA ILE A 242 -4.85 8.59 -18.92
C ILE A 242 -6.15 8.23 -18.18
N THR A 243 -7.06 9.19 -18.04
CA THR A 243 -8.41 8.99 -17.52
C THR A 243 -9.45 8.98 -18.67
N PRO A 244 -10.38 8.01 -18.69
CA PRO A 244 -10.53 6.87 -17.78
C PRO A 244 -9.51 5.74 -18.04
N ALA A 245 -9.39 4.84 -17.07
CA ALA A 245 -8.28 3.90 -16.94
C ALA A 245 -8.25 2.77 -18.01
N ASP A 246 -9.30 2.63 -18.82
CA ASP A 246 -9.38 1.67 -19.92
C ASP A 246 -8.86 2.21 -21.26
N LYS A 247 -8.46 3.49 -21.31
CA LYS A 247 -7.79 4.06 -22.49
C LYS A 247 -6.44 3.40 -22.69
N HIS A 248 -6.27 2.75 -23.84
CA HIS A 248 -4.96 2.31 -24.29
C HIS A 248 -4.07 3.54 -24.53
N PHE A 249 -2.87 3.51 -23.99
CA PHE A 249 -1.83 4.50 -24.26
C PHE A 249 -0.55 3.78 -24.64
N ASP A 250 0.14 4.26 -25.66
CA ASP A 250 1.46 3.74 -26.01
C ASP A 250 2.52 4.40 -25.13
N LEU A 251 3.53 3.65 -24.70
CA LEU A 251 4.72 4.21 -24.04
C LEU A 251 5.83 4.31 -25.09
N THR A 252 6.27 5.54 -25.36
CA THR A 252 7.42 5.85 -26.23
C THR A 252 8.35 6.82 -25.52
N LYS A 253 9.62 6.89 -25.94
CA LYS A 253 10.56 7.87 -25.35
C LYS A 253 10.08 9.31 -25.51
N GLU A 254 9.31 9.60 -26.56
CA GLU A 254 8.81 10.93 -26.91
C GLU A 254 7.61 11.37 -26.08
N ASN A 255 6.94 10.46 -25.37
CA ASN A 255 5.73 10.77 -24.62
C ASN A 255 5.84 10.52 -23.11
N ILE A 256 7.05 10.28 -22.59
CA ILE A 256 7.33 10.09 -21.17
C ILE A 256 6.74 11.23 -20.32
N ASP A 257 6.89 12.48 -20.77
CA ASP A 257 6.43 13.65 -20.02
C ASP A 257 4.91 13.68 -19.84
N LYS A 258 4.15 13.02 -20.71
CA LYS A 258 2.70 12.90 -20.58
C LYS A 258 2.28 12.02 -19.39
N PHE A 259 3.16 11.16 -18.89
CA PHE A 259 2.86 10.29 -17.75
C PHE A 259 3.04 10.97 -16.39
N TYR A 260 3.33 12.27 -16.36
CA TYR A 260 3.45 13.05 -15.15
C TYR A 260 2.47 14.21 -15.16
N PRO A 261 2.03 14.70 -13.99
CA PRO A 261 1.40 16.01 -13.91
C PRO A 261 2.38 17.09 -14.38
N ASP A 262 1.85 18.17 -14.93
CA ASP A 262 2.64 19.35 -15.30
C ASP A 262 3.43 19.84 -14.08
N THR A 263 4.75 19.71 -14.12
CA THR A 263 5.66 20.06 -13.04
C THR A 263 6.81 20.91 -13.58
N ASP A 264 7.06 22.06 -12.94
CA ASP A 264 8.11 23.02 -13.35
C ASP A 264 9.49 22.68 -12.77
N THR A 265 9.59 21.64 -11.94
CA THR A 265 10.80 21.34 -11.15
C THR A 265 11.69 20.30 -11.80
N ARG A 266 12.91 20.73 -12.18
CA ARG A 266 13.99 19.83 -12.60
C ARG A 266 14.53 19.05 -11.41
N ILE A 267 14.73 17.75 -11.60
CA ILE A 267 15.44 16.89 -10.65
C ILE A 267 16.95 17.14 -10.76
N SER A 268 17.61 17.11 -9.61
CA SER A 268 19.08 17.07 -9.50
C SER A 268 19.57 15.64 -9.77
N ASP A 269 20.59 15.47 -10.60
CA ASP A 269 21.26 14.17 -10.87
C ASP A 269 22.13 13.68 -9.69
N SER A 270 21.82 14.11 -8.46
CA SER A 270 22.46 13.63 -7.25
C SER A 270 21.73 12.38 -6.75
N ASN A 271 22.47 11.32 -6.39
CA ASN A 271 21.92 10.05 -5.87
C ASN A 271 21.11 9.24 -6.90
N CYS A 272 21.66 9.07 -8.11
CA CYS A 272 21.05 8.27 -9.17
C CYS A 272 21.18 6.77 -8.91
N LEU A 273 20.20 5.99 -9.38
CA LEU A 273 20.30 4.55 -9.53
C LEU A 273 21.47 4.21 -10.47
N THR A 274 22.34 3.29 -10.07
CA THR A 274 23.45 2.83 -10.91
C THR A 274 23.02 1.70 -11.85
N ASP A 275 23.80 1.47 -12.91
CA ASP A 275 23.56 0.34 -13.83
C ASP A 275 23.55 -1.01 -13.09
N GLU A 276 24.44 -1.19 -12.10
CA GLU A 276 24.47 -2.38 -11.24
C GLU A 276 23.18 -2.54 -10.42
N ASN A 277 22.60 -1.45 -9.93
CA ASN A 277 21.32 -1.48 -9.23
C ASN A 277 20.20 -1.95 -10.15
N ILE A 278 20.19 -1.46 -11.38
CA ILE A 278 19.19 -1.80 -12.40
C ILE A 278 19.34 -3.28 -12.78
N GLU A 279 20.56 -3.73 -13.02
CA GLU A 279 20.86 -5.12 -13.33
C GLU A 279 20.42 -6.04 -12.18
N PHE A 280 20.67 -5.67 -10.93
CA PHE A 280 20.20 -6.42 -9.77
C PHE A 280 18.68 -6.54 -9.72
N ILE A 281 17.95 -5.43 -9.90
CA ILE A 281 16.49 -5.42 -9.88
C ILE A 281 15.94 -6.31 -11.00
N SER A 282 16.41 -6.12 -12.23
CA SER A 282 15.94 -6.88 -13.39
C SER A 282 16.26 -8.37 -13.29
N SER A 283 17.46 -8.72 -12.80
CA SER A 283 17.88 -10.11 -12.59
C SER A 283 17.01 -10.78 -11.54
N LEU A 284 16.76 -10.12 -10.42
CA LEU A 284 15.91 -10.67 -9.36
C LEU A 284 14.48 -10.92 -9.83
N LEU A 285 13.88 -9.99 -10.58
CA LEU A 285 12.54 -10.18 -11.15
C LEU A 285 12.53 -11.37 -12.13
N ALA A 286 13.55 -11.49 -12.98
CA ALA A 286 13.67 -12.59 -13.93
C ALA A 286 13.82 -13.95 -13.22
N SER A 287 14.67 -14.06 -12.20
CA SER A 287 14.85 -15.26 -11.38
C SER A 287 13.55 -15.68 -10.70
N PHE A 288 12.74 -14.73 -10.26
CA PHE A 288 11.44 -15.02 -9.67
C PHE A 288 10.44 -15.58 -10.69
N ASP A 289 10.47 -15.10 -11.93
CA ASP A 289 9.61 -15.58 -12.99
C ASP A 289 9.95 -17.03 -13.40
N THR A 290 11.23 -17.40 -13.39
CA THR A 290 11.71 -18.74 -13.75
C THR A 290 11.49 -19.81 -12.69
N LEU A 291 11.24 -19.45 -11.43
CA LEU A 291 10.97 -20.42 -10.36
C LEU A 291 9.76 -21.32 -10.71
N PRO A 292 9.91 -22.66 -10.75
CA PRO A 292 8.84 -23.56 -11.19
C PRO A 292 7.77 -23.79 -10.12
N ASN A 293 8.10 -23.60 -8.84
CA ASN A 293 7.23 -23.92 -7.71
C ASN A 293 6.53 -22.67 -7.15
N THR A 294 5.20 -22.61 -7.27
CA THR A 294 4.37 -21.54 -6.71
C THR A 294 4.48 -21.41 -5.19
N LYS A 295 4.79 -22.51 -4.48
CA LYS A 295 4.99 -22.48 -3.03
C LYS A 295 6.27 -21.73 -2.66
N ASP A 296 7.35 -21.94 -3.41
CA ASP A 296 8.64 -21.30 -3.13
C ASP A 296 8.57 -19.81 -3.48
N LYS A 297 7.96 -19.45 -4.62
CA LYS A 297 7.67 -18.03 -4.94
C LYS A 297 6.95 -17.33 -3.80
N ARG A 298 5.90 -17.96 -3.24
CA ARG A 298 5.13 -17.38 -2.13
C ARG A 298 5.96 -17.20 -0.85
N LYS A 299 6.86 -18.14 -0.54
CA LYS A 299 7.73 -18.03 0.64
C LYS A 299 8.68 -16.85 0.51
N ILE A 300 9.36 -16.73 -0.63
CA ILE A 300 10.30 -15.63 -0.84
C ILE A 300 9.55 -14.28 -0.85
N LEU A 301 8.37 -14.21 -1.48
CA LEU A 301 7.51 -13.01 -1.43
C LEU A 301 7.16 -12.60 0.00
N ASN A 302 6.78 -13.55 0.87
CA ASN A 302 6.47 -13.23 2.27
C ASN A 302 7.70 -12.68 3.02
N MET A 303 8.90 -13.20 2.75
CA MET A 303 10.14 -12.71 3.36
C MET A 303 10.49 -11.31 2.85
N LEU A 304 10.42 -11.09 1.53
CA LEU A 304 10.59 -9.77 0.91
C LEU A 304 9.60 -8.75 1.47
N PHE A 305 8.32 -9.10 1.58
CA PHE A 305 7.32 -8.21 2.15
C PHE A 305 7.53 -7.95 3.64
N SER A 306 8.11 -8.89 4.38
CA SER A 306 8.49 -8.68 5.78
C SER A 306 9.63 -7.66 5.87
N PHE A 307 10.67 -7.78 5.04
CA PHE A 307 11.75 -6.81 4.95
C PHE A 307 11.26 -5.43 4.49
N TYR A 308 10.42 -5.41 3.45
CA TYR A 308 9.81 -4.19 2.91
C TYR A 308 8.97 -3.46 3.97
N SER A 309 8.12 -4.20 4.70
CA SER A 309 7.34 -3.65 5.81
C SER A 309 8.22 -3.10 6.92
N ALA A 310 9.35 -3.76 7.21
CA ALA A 310 10.31 -3.27 8.18
C ALA A 310 10.89 -1.90 7.77
N LYS A 311 11.24 -1.76 6.48
CA LYS A 311 11.74 -0.52 5.89
C LYS A 311 10.71 0.61 5.85
N GLU A 312 9.46 0.32 5.55
CA GLU A 312 8.41 1.35 5.58
C GLU A 312 8.09 1.81 7.01
N THR A 313 8.17 0.91 7.99
CA THR A 313 7.79 1.23 9.37
C THR A 313 8.93 1.78 10.21
N GLU A 314 10.20 1.56 9.87
CA GLU A 314 11.32 1.96 10.72
C GLU A 314 11.43 3.46 10.98
N GLY A 315 11.03 4.31 10.02
CA GLY A 315 11.00 5.75 10.18
C GLY A 315 9.88 6.27 11.10
N VAL A 316 8.85 5.46 11.33
CA VAL A 316 7.66 5.83 12.12
C VAL A 316 7.63 5.11 13.47
N ASN A 317 7.96 3.82 13.47
CA ASN A 317 7.96 2.95 14.63
C ASN A 317 9.07 1.88 14.51
N GLN A 318 10.21 2.17 15.13
CA GLN A 318 11.38 1.28 15.15
C GLN A 318 11.09 -0.10 15.77
N THR A 319 10.14 -0.22 16.70
CA THR A 319 9.75 -1.51 17.30
C THR A 319 9.12 -2.42 16.26
N VAL A 320 8.17 -1.88 15.49
CA VAL A 320 7.50 -2.63 14.42
C VAL A 320 8.51 -3.01 13.35
N GLY A 321 9.39 -2.08 12.95
CA GLY A 321 10.47 -2.37 12.01
C GLY A 321 11.38 -3.51 12.47
N LEU A 322 11.81 -3.48 13.74
CA LEU A 322 12.64 -4.53 14.33
C LEU A 322 11.93 -5.90 14.32
N VAL A 323 10.66 -5.95 14.73
CA VAL A 323 9.88 -7.20 14.74
C VAL A 323 9.76 -7.76 13.32
N SER A 324 9.55 -6.91 12.32
CA SER A 324 9.48 -7.30 10.92
C SER A 324 10.81 -7.83 10.38
N TYR A 325 11.96 -7.25 10.75
CA TYR A 325 13.28 -7.79 10.40
C TYR A 325 13.54 -9.15 11.03
N VAL A 326 13.23 -9.32 12.32
CA VAL A 326 13.37 -10.61 13.02
C VAL A 326 12.44 -11.66 12.41
N ALA A 327 11.20 -11.29 12.06
CA ALA A 327 10.26 -12.20 11.41
C ALA A 327 10.77 -12.65 10.03
N CYS A 328 11.40 -11.77 9.26
CA CYS A 328 12.05 -12.12 8.01
C CYS A 328 13.16 -13.17 8.22
N LEU A 329 14.06 -12.92 9.18
CA LEU A 329 15.15 -13.86 9.49
C LEU A 329 14.64 -15.20 10.05
N ASP A 330 13.65 -15.21 10.95
CA ASP A 330 13.06 -16.46 11.47
C ASP A 330 12.35 -17.24 10.38
N ALA A 331 11.71 -16.57 9.42
CA ALA A 331 11.09 -17.24 8.27
C ALA A 331 12.15 -17.95 7.41
N ILE A 332 13.28 -17.30 7.11
CA ILE A 332 14.40 -17.91 6.38
C ILE A 332 14.95 -19.11 7.15
N ALA A 333 15.21 -18.93 8.45
CA ALA A 333 15.73 -19.98 9.31
C ALA A 333 14.79 -21.19 9.42
N LYS A 334 13.48 -20.96 9.47
CA LYS A 334 12.47 -22.02 9.49
C LYS A 334 12.45 -22.80 8.18
N GLU A 335 12.65 -22.14 7.04
CA GLU A 335 12.63 -22.79 5.73
C GLU A 335 13.90 -23.62 5.48
N LEU A 336 15.07 -23.14 5.91
CA LEU A 336 16.33 -23.86 5.74
C LEU A 336 16.58 -24.93 6.82
N PHE A 337 16.21 -24.63 8.08
CA PHE A 337 16.60 -25.44 9.25
C PHE A 337 15.40 -25.78 10.13
N SER A 338 14.28 -26.23 9.55
CA SER A 338 13.07 -26.57 10.30
C SER A 338 13.32 -27.53 11.45
N THR A 339 14.08 -28.60 11.22
CA THR A 339 14.38 -29.62 12.24
C THR A 339 15.25 -29.06 13.35
N TYR A 340 16.33 -28.34 13.00
CA TYR A 340 17.21 -27.69 13.99
C TYR A 340 16.45 -26.63 14.80
N ARG A 341 15.50 -25.93 14.18
CA ARG A 341 14.61 -24.97 14.85
C ARG A 341 13.69 -25.64 15.85
N ASP A 342 13.14 -26.81 15.52
CA ASP A 342 12.27 -27.56 16.42
C ASP A 342 13.05 -28.14 17.62
N GLU A 343 14.32 -28.50 17.41
CA GLU A 343 15.20 -29.05 18.46
C GLU A 343 15.83 -27.99 19.37
N HIS A 344 16.29 -26.88 18.80
CA HIS A 344 17.10 -25.87 19.50
C HIS A 344 16.43 -24.50 19.65
N GLY A 345 15.27 -24.32 19.03
CA GLY A 345 14.48 -23.09 19.06
C GLY A 345 14.83 -22.07 17.97
N SER A 346 13.89 -21.15 17.73
CA SER A 346 13.95 -20.08 16.71
C SER A 346 15.27 -19.31 16.69
N ARG A 347 15.74 -18.83 17.85
CA ARG A 347 16.96 -18.02 17.94
C ARG A 347 18.21 -18.78 17.46
N LYS A 348 18.35 -20.06 17.82
CA LYS A 348 19.51 -20.87 17.43
C LYS A 348 19.48 -21.21 15.95
N ALA A 349 18.31 -21.53 15.40
CA ALA A 349 18.15 -21.72 13.96
C ALA A 349 18.47 -20.44 13.16
N LEU A 350 18.11 -19.27 13.68
CA LEU A 350 18.46 -17.99 13.08
C LEU A 350 19.97 -17.77 13.06
N VAL A 351 20.68 -18.04 14.17
CA VAL A 351 22.15 -17.95 14.21
C VAL A 351 22.76 -18.89 13.17
N HIS A 352 22.29 -20.14 13.11
CA HIS A 352 22.76 -21.14 12.14
C HIS A 352 22.54 -20.66 10.70
N ALA A 353 21.37 -20.09 10.40
CA ALA A 353 21.06 -19.57 9.07
C ALA A 353 21.96 -18.39 8.66
N ILE A 354 22.26 -17.47 9.57
CA ILE A 354 23.20 -16.37 9.31
C ILE A 354 24.60 -16.92 9.02
N VAL A 355 25.07 -17.85 9.85
CA VAL A 355 26.41 -18.45 9.72
C VAL A 355 26.56 -19.17 8.38
N GLU A 356 25.57 -19.98 8.00
CA GLU A 356 25.61 -20.75 6.76
C GLU A 356 25.50 -19.86 5.53
N LEU A 357 24.51 -18.96 5.47
CA LEU A 357 24.28 -18.13 4.28
C LEU A 357 25.35 -17.06 4.07
N LEU A 358 25.94 -16.53 5.14
CA LEU A 358 26.98 -15.49 5.05
C LEU A 358 28.40 -16.05 5.16
N CYS A 359 28.57 -17.38 5.26
CA CYS A 359 29.87 -18.04 5.46
C CYS A 359 30.67 -17.51 6.66
N LYS A 360 30.00 -17.23 7.79
CA LYS A 360 30.57 -16.58 8.99
C LYS A 360 30.78 -17.55 10.16
N SER A 361 31.31 -18.75 9.91
CA SER A 361 31.53 -19.77 10.94
C SER A 361 32.47 -19.31 12.06
N GLU A 362 33.48 -18.51 11.73
CA GLU A 362 34.41 -17.94 12.72
C GLU A 362 33.76 -16.91 13.66
N GLU A 363 32.64 -16.30 13.25
CA GLU A 363 31.89 -15.29 14.04
C GLU A 363 30.68 -15.87 14.77
N GLU A 364 30.45 -17.20 14.75
CA GLU A 364 29.25 -17.83 15.32
C GLU A 364 28.99 -17.41 16.79
N SER A 365 30.05 -17.37 17.61
CA SER A 365 29.94 -16.96 19.02
C SER A 365 29.42 -15.53 19.17
N ASP A 366 29.86 -14.63 18.30
CA ASP A 366 29.50 -13.21 18.36
C ASP A 366 28.11 -12.96 17.77
N ILE A 367 27.73 -13.71 16.73
CA ILE A 367 26.36 -13.76 16.21
C ILE A 367 25.39 -14.30 17.27
N ASP A 368 25.78 -15.34 18.02
CA ASP A 368 24.96 -15.88 19.11
C ASP A 368 24.73 -14.86 20.22
N LYS A 369 25.79 -14.13 20.64
CA LYS A 369 25.68 -13.04 21.62
C LYS A 369 24.80 -11.90 21.12
N TRP A 370 25.00 -11.45 19.87
CA TRP A 370 24.19 -10.40 19.25
C TRP A 370 22.71 -10.81 19.16
N SER A 371 22.41 -12.02 18.67
CA SER A 371 21.03 -12.51 18.60
C SER A 371 20.36 -12.56 19.98
N LYS A 372 21.11 -12.91 21.03
CA LYS A 372 20.61 -12.93 22.40
C LYS A 372 20.22 -11.54 22.88
N ARG A 373 20.99 -10.49 22.55
CA ARG A 373 20.65 -9.08 22.87
C ARG A 373 19.39 -8.62 22.14
N ILE A 374 19.27 -8.93 20.84
CA ILE A 374 18.05 -8.63 20.06
C ILE A 374 16.80 -9.30 20.68
N TYR A 375 16.88 -10.59 21.04
CA TYR A 375 15.72 -11.32 21.56
C TYR A 375 15.36 -10.99 23.02
N ASN A 376 16.35 -10.78 23.89
CA ASN A 376 16.12 -10.56 25.32
C ASN A 376 15.99 -9.09 25.68
N ASP A 377 16.87 -8.24 25.15
CA ASP A 377 17.05 -6.88 25.66
C ASP A 377 16.15 -5.88 24.94
N HIS A 378 15.94 -6.01 23.62
CA HIS A 378 14.98 -5.15 22.92
C HIS A 378 13.53 -5.45 23.34
N ARG A 379 13.14 -6.72 23.51
CA ARG A 379 11.79 -7.08 23.99
C ARG A 379 11.51 -6.53 25.38
N SER A 380 12.50 -6.61 26.28
CA SER A 380 12.38 -6.08 27.65
C SER A 380 12.39 -4.55 27.68
N SER A 381 13.25 -3.90 26.91
CA SER A 381 13.40 -2.43 26.91
C SER A 381 12.26 -1.68 26.25
N TYR A 382 11.55 -2.25 25.27
CA TYR A 382 10.32 -1.66 24.76
C TYR A 382 9.16 -1.80 25.75
N VAL A 383 9.03 -2.93 26.44
CA VAL A 383 8.03 -3.13 27.50
C VAL A 383 8.34 -2.24 28.71
N HIS A 384 9.61 -2.13 29.13
CA HIS A 384 10.03 -1.23 30.20
C HIS A 384 9.94 0.24 29.78
N GLY A 385 10.30 0.61 28.55
CA GLY A 385 10.15 1.96 28.03
C GLY A 385 8.68 2.38 27.92
N ALA A 386 7.80 1.48 27.49
CA ALA A 386 6.36 1.67 27.52
C ALA A 386 5.83 1.77 28.96
N ASN A 387 6.27 0.93 29.88
CA ASN A 387 5.89 1.01 31.30
C ASN A 387 6.42 2.27 31.98
N ILE A 388 7.63 2.74 31.68
CA ILE A 388 8.18 3.98 32.25
C ILE A 388 7.41 5.20 31.70
N ARG A 389 7.09 5.19 30.40
CA ARG A 389 6.24 6.23 29.79
C ARG A 389 4.81 6.18 30.34
N PHE A 390 4.29 4.99 30.60
CA PHE A 390 2.96 4.76 31.19
C PHE A 390 2.92 5.12 32.68
N GLU A 391 3.95 4.80 33.47
CA GLU A 391 4.10 5.19 34.88
C GLU A 391 4.29 6.71 35.02
N ALA A 392 5.08 7.33 34.13
CA ALA A 392 5.21 8.79 34.09
C ALA A 392 3.89 9.48 33.69
N PHE A 393 3.05 8.83 32.88
CA PHE A 393 1.69 9.29 32.56
C PHE A 393 0.68 8.99 33.67
N SER A 394 0.77 7.83 34.33
CA SER A 394 -0.20 7.34 35.31
C SER A 394 0.02 7.89 36.71
N GLN A 395 1.20 8.40 37.04
CA GLN A 395 1.44 9.19 38.25
C GLN A 395 0.64 10.52 38.27
N ASN A 396 0.02 10.91 37.16
CA ASN A 396 -0.94 12.01 37.08
C ASN A 396 -2.41 11.57 37.15
N MET A 397 -2.69 10.27 37.34
CA MET A 397 -4.04 9.71 37.45
C MET A 397 -4.32 9.11 38.83
N ASP A 398 -3.83 9.74 39.90
CA ASP A 398 -4.32 9.44 41.24
C ASP A 398 -5.66 10.18 41.45
N GLY A 399 -6.73 9.41 41.62
CA GLY A 399 -8.14 9.77 41.37
C GLY A 399 -8.80 10.83 42.25
N LYS A 400 -8.11 11.92 42.60
CA LYS A 400 -8.69 13.03 43.39
C LYS A 400 -8.60 14.43 42.78
N ASN A 401 -7.86 14.66 41.69
CA ASN A 401 -7.78 15.97 41.03
C ASN A 401 -7.77 15.86 39.50
N PHE A 402 -8.96 15.69 38.91
CA PHE A 402 -9.15 15.57 37.45
C PHE A 402 -9.26 16.93 36.74
N ALA A 403 -8.42 17.90 37.09
CA ALA A 403 -8.39 19.20 36.45
C ALA A 403 -6.98 19.80 36.48
N GLY A 404 -6.24 19.66 35.39
CA GLY A 404 -4.99 20.38 35.18
C GLY A 404 -4.10 19.70 34.15
N LEU A 405 -3.72 20.47 33.12
CA LEU A 405 -2.56 20.17 32.28
C LEU A 405 -1.36 19.77 33.16
N PRO A 406 -0.47 18.87 32.69
CA PRO A 406 0.66 18.37 33.47
C PRO A 406 1.48 19.54 34.04
N LYS A 407 1.66 19.58 35.36
CA LYS A 407 2.42 20.63 36.06
C LYS A 407 3.91 20.62 35.75
N ALA A 408 4.42 19.54 35.17
CA ALA A 408 5.79 19.42 34.69
C ALA A 408 5.82 18.54 33.44
N LEU A 409 6.56 18.98 32.43
CA LEU A 409 7.05 18.08 31.38
C LEU A 409 7.95 17.03 32.04
N PRO A 410 7.97 15.78 31.53
CA PRO A 410 8.79 14.72 32.10
C PRO A 410 10.25 15.17 32.19
N THR A 411 10.73 15.36 33.42
CA THR A 411 12.15 15.55 33.70
C THR A 411 12.76 14.16 33.72
N GLU A 412 13.30 13.71 32.58
CA GLU A 412 14.06 12.46 32.46
C GLU A 412 15.26 12.48 33.42
N ALA A 413 15.04 12.10 34.68
CA ALA A 413 16.09 11.96 35.69
C ALA A 413 16.76 10.57 35.65
N LYS A 414 16.23 9.64 34.84
CA LYS A 414 16.86 8.34 34.57
C LYS A 414 17.57 8.43 33.21
N PRO A 415 18.87 8.12 33.14
CA PRO A 415 19.61 8.20 31.89
C PRO A 415 18.97 7.28 30.86
N VAL A 416 18.73 7.82 29.66
CA VAL A 416 18.27 7.12 28.45
C VAL A 416 19.41 6.23 27.91
N SER A 417 20.17 5.55 28.79
CA SER A 417 21.37 4.80 28.41
C SER A 417 21.06 3.59 27.53
N LYS A 418 19.88 2.98 27.72
CA LYS A 418 19.50 1.76 27.01
C LYS A 418 19.14 2.01 25.54
N GLN A 419 18.58 3.17 25.17
CA GLN A 419 18.09 3.39 23.80
C GLN A 419 19.23 3.48 22.76
N TYR A 420 20.43 3.90 23.18
CA TYR A 420 21.61 4.06 22.32
C TYR A 420 22.40 2.76 22.10
N GLU A 421 22.48 1.86 23.10
CA GLU A 421 23.06 0.52 22.95
C GLU A 421 22.32 -0.32 21.87
N TYR A 422 21.05 0.01 21.64
CA TYR A 422 20.19 -0.68 20.67
C TYR A 422 20.34 -0.17 19.24
N ASN A 423 20.89 1.01 19.01
CA ASN A 423 21.01 1.55 17.65
C ASN A 423 22.06 0.78 16.84
N SER A 424 23.20 0.42 17.44
CA SER A 424 24.21 -0.41 16.78
C SER A 424 23.69 -1.81 16.44
N ASP A 425 23.04 -2.47 17.41
CA ASP A 425 22.44 -3.80 17.23
C ASP A 425 21.32 -3.76 16.17
N TYR A 426 20.55 -2.67 16.12
CA TYR A 426 19.54 -2.42 15.10
C TYR A 426 20.13 -2.16 13.72
N MET A 427 21.21 -1.40 13.59
CA MET A 427 21.90 -1.19 12.31
C MET A 427 22.51 -2.50 11.79
N ILE A 428 23.07 -3.33 12.67
CA ILE A 428 23.51 -4.69 12.31
C ILE A 428 22.31 -5.51 11.84
N LEU A 429 21.19 -5.50 12.55
CA LEU A 429 19.97 -6.22 12.16
C LEU A 429 19.52 -5.86 10.74
N LYS A 430 19.48 -4.58 10.39
CA LYS A 430 19.12 -4.12 9.03
C LYS A 430 20.04 -4.73 7.97
N LYS A 431 21.35 -4.64 8.18
CA LYS A 431 22.36 -5.14 7.24
C LYS A 431 22.32 -6.67 7.11
N VAL A 432 22.23 -7.36 8.24
CA VAL A 432 22.14 -8.83 8.31
C VAL A 432 20.88 -9.32 7.60
N THR A 433 19.71 -8.72 7.89
CA THR A 433 18.47 -9.17 7.24
C THR A 433 18.53 -8.97 5.72
N LEU A 434 19.10 -7.86 5.25
CA LEU A 434 19.29 -7.64 3.81
C LEU A 434 20.21 -8.69 3.19
N ALA A 435 21.42 -8.87 3.74
CA ALA A 435 22.41 -9.80 3.22
C ALA A 435 21.90 -11.25 3.22
N VAL A 436 21.31 -11.69 4.34
CA VAL A 436 20.76 -13.05 4.49
C VAL A 436 19.59 -13.27 3.53
N LEU A 437 18.73 -12.27 3.33
CA LEU A 437 17.61 -12.39 2.40
C LEU A 437 18.11 -12.52 0.96
N VAL A 438 19.10 -11.73 0.55
CA VAL A 438 19.67 -11.82 -0.81
C VAL A 438 20.36 -13.17 -1.02
N SER A 439 21.24 -13.59 -0.11
CA SER A 439 21.91 -14.89 -0.20
C SER A 439 20.92 -16.06 -0.16
N TYR A 440 19.83 -15.95 0.60
CA TYR A 440 18.76 -16.94 0.54
C TYR A 440 18.09 -16.98 -0.83
N ILE A 441 17.79 -15.83 -1.44
CA ILE A 441 17.19 -15.80 -2.78
C ILE A 441 18.12 -16.46 -3.79
N GLU A 442 19.41 -16.08 -3.81
CA GLU A 442 20.43 -16.70 -4.67
C GLU A 442 20.49 -18.22 -4.47
N SER A 443 20.42 -18.70 -3.23
CA SER A 443 20.44 -20.14 -2.92
C SER A 443 19.24 -20.90 -3.47
N VAL A 444 18.06 -20.26 -3.51
CA VAL A 444 16.80 -20.88 -3.95
C VAL A 444 16.63 -20.77 -5.47
N THR A 445 17.04 -19.66 -6.07
CA THR A 445 16.96 -19.46 -7.52
C THR A 445 18.10 -20.15 -8.26
N GLY A 446 19.25 -20.31 -7.61
CA GLY A 446 20.49 -20.80 -8.23
C GLY A 446 21.19 -19.75 -9.11
N ASP A 447 20.69 -18.52 -9.10
CA ASP A 447 21.25 -17.39 -9.86
C ASP A 447 22.18 -16.58 -8.97
N SER A 448 23.31 -16.12 -9.53
CA SER A 448 24.18 -15.14 -8.88
C SER A 448 23.67 -13.75 -9.19
N LEU A 449 23.38 -12.95 -8.18
CA LEU A 449 22.96 -11.56 -8.37
C LEU A 449 24.20 -10.64 -8.40
N PRO A 450 24.12 -9.47 -9.07
CA PRO A 450 25.19 -8.48 -9.01
C PRO A 450 25.52 -8.10 -7.56
N HIS A 451 26.82 -7.88 -7.27
CA HIS A 451 27.32 -7.53 -5.95
C HIS A 451 27.01 -6.08 -5.55
N VAL A 452 25.71 -5.77 -5.44
CA VAL A 452 25.22 -4.48 -4.93
C VAL A 452 25.26 -4.44 -3.39
N ILE A 453 25.29 -5.60 -2.75
CA ILE A 453 25.28 -5.76 -1.28
C ILE A 453 26.49 -6.60 -0.89
N SER A 454 27.43 -6.02 -0.12
CA SER A 454 28.62 -6.73 0.34
C SER A 454 28.36 -7.46 1.65
N ASN A 455 28.57 -8.77 1.65
CA ASN A 455 28.54 -9.61 2.86
C ASN A 455 29.68 -9.27 3.84
N GLU A 456 30.79 -8.70 3.35
CA GLU A 456 31.95 -8.32 4.16
C GLU A 456 31.66 -7.11 5.07
N GLU A 457 30.65 -6.29 4.75
CA GLU A 457 30.27 -5.12 5.54
C GLU A 457 29.47 -5.46 6.82
N VAL A 458 29.09 -6.73 6.98
CA VAL A 458 28.33 -7.21 8.14
C VAL A 458 29.30 -7.64 9.24
N THR A 459 29.69 -6.71 10.11
CA THR A 459 30.57 -7.02 11.26
C THR A 459 29.77 -7.11 12.56
N PHE A 460 29.83 -8.26 13.24
CA PHE A 460 29.19 -8.44 14.55
C PHE A 460 30.13 -7.96 15.66
N LYS A 461 30.06 -6.67 16.01
CA LYS A 461 30.84 -6.14 17.14
C LYS A 461 30.25 -6.62 18.47
N THR A 462 31.13 -7.15 19.33
CA THR A 462 30.79 -7.60 20.67
C THR A 462 30.79 -6.50 21.71
N GLU A 463 31.48 -5.38 21.44
CA GLU A 463 31.57 -4.24 22.35
C GLU A 463 30.34 -3.34 22.20
N SER A 464 29.63 -3.09 23.30
CA SER A 464 28.73 -1.95 23.36
C SER A 464 29.59 -0.69 23.25
N ILE A 465 29.47 0.05 22.16
CA ILE A 465 30.12 1.34 22.04
C ILE A 465 29.15 2.34 22.68
N PRO A 466 29.43 2.88 23.87
CA PRO A 466 28.65 3.99 24.39
C PRO A 466 28.85 5.18 23.45
N GLU A 467 27.84 5.50 22.64
CA GLU A 467 27.84 6.75 21.88
C GLU A 467 27.84 7.93 22.84
N ALA A 468 28.69 8.92 22.56
CA ALA A 468 29.07 9.96 23.50
C ALA A 468 27.85 10.72 24.06
N HIS A 469 27.89 10.87 25.38
CA HIS A 469 26.90 11.53 26.20
C HIS A 469 26.91 13.06 25.99
N VAL A 470 25.83 13.61 25.46
CA VAL A 470 25.49 15.02 25.68
C VAL A 470 24.43 15.06 26.78
N SER A 471 24.85 15.10 28.04
CA SER A 471 23.98 15.69 29.06
C SER A 471 23.74 17.14 28.66
N MET A 472 22.48 17.56 28.63
CA MET A 472 22.16 18.97 28.79
C MET A 472 22.95 19.49 30.00
N PRO A 473 23.59 20.67 29.92
CA PRO A 473 24.22 21.25 31.09
C PRO A 473 23.18 21.31 32.20
N ASN A 474 23.55 20.85 33.39
CA ASN A 474 22.82 21.17 34.61
C ASN A 474 22.82 22.70 34.74
N ASN A 475 21.85 23.37 34.10
CA ASN A 475 21.48 24.72 34.44
C ASN A 475 20.83 24.64 35.82
N GLY A 476 21.68 24.61 36.85
CA GLY A 476 21.31 25.06 38.17
C GLY A 476 20.65 26.41 38.02
N TRP A 477 19.40 26.49 38.45
CA TRP A 477 18.68 27.75 38.48
C TRP A 477 19.40 28.64 39.50
N MET A 478 20.08 29.70 39.04
CA MET A 478 20.46 30.79 39.92
C MET A 478 19.18 31.44 40.44
N ARG A 479 19.01 31.39 41.76
CA ARG A 479 17.99 32.16 42.47
C ARG A 479 18.40 33.63 42.40
N LEU A 480 17.73 34.42 41.57
CA LEU A 480 17.84 35.88 41.65
C LEU A 480 17.27 36.32 43.01
N THR A 481 18.07 37.10 43.74
CA THR A 481 17.65 37.84 44.94
C THR A 481 17.22 39.23 44.54
#